data_AF-A0AAW4W2G4-F1
#
_entry.id   AF-A0AAW4W2G4-F1
#
_cell.length_a   1.000
_cell.length_b   1.000
_cell.length_c   1.000
_cell.angle_alpha   90.00
_cell.angle_beta   90.00
_cell.angle_gamma   90.00
#
_symmetry.space_group_name_H-M   'P 1'
#
loop_
_entity.id
_entity.type
_entity.pdbx_description
1 polymer ?
#
loop_
_entity_poly.entity_id
_entity_poly.type
_entity_poly.pdbx_seq_one_letter_code
_entity_poly.pdbx_strand_id
1 'polypeptide(L)'
;VEHQSTFDEKMIFRILNYDATIYINQVESKQEVYPVGSFVFYTGDKEWKSPETLKETLKNIPPEMEPYINDWRLPVVELKTMDAR
;
A
#
# COMPACT_ATOMS: atom_id res chain seq x y z
N VAL A 1 -9.50 -2.60 2.28
CA VAL A 1 -9.82 -2.75 0.83
C VAL A 1 -10.10 -1.38 0.27
N GLU A 2 -9.42 -1.00 -0.81
CA GLU A 2 -9.63 0.27 -1.49
C GLU A 2 -9.86 0.06 -3.00
N HIS A 3 -10.74 0.86 -3.59
CA HIS A 3 -11.10 0.81 -5.02
C HIS A 3 -10.57 2.05 -5.72
N GLN A 4 -9.85 1.87 -6.83
CA GLN A 4 -9.25 2.98 -7.59
C GLN A 4 -9.42 2.82 -9.10
N SER A 5 -9.78 3.93 -9.75
CA SER A 5 -9.99 4.02 -11.20
C SER A 5 -9.01 4.97 -11.90
N THR A 6 -8.28 5.80 -11.14
CA THR A 6 -7.27 6.74 -11.64
C THR A 6 -5.94 6.55 -10.93
N PHE A 7 -4.84 6.93 -11.58
CA PHE A 7 -3.51 6.91 -10.96
C PHE A 7 -3.41 7.94 -9.83
N ASP A 8 -3.04 7.47 -8.63
CA ASP A 8 -2.74 8.31 -7.47
C ASP A 8 -1.37 7.92 -6.91
N GLU A 9 -0.37 8.78 -7.11
CA GLU A 9 0.99 8.58 -6.58
C GLU A 9 1.03 8.58 -5.04
N LYS A 10 -0.02 9.06 -4.37
CA LYS A 10 -0.11 9.08 -2.90
C LYS A 10 -0.82 7.87 -2.31
N MET A 11 -1.22 6.90 -3.14
CA MET A 11 -1.97 5.71 -2.71
C MET A 11 -1.28 4.97 -1.57
N ILE A 12 0.04 4.77 -1.68
CA ILE A 12 0.80 4.05 -0.68
C ILE A 12 0.76 4.72 0.70
N PHE A 13 0.78 6.05 0.77
CA PHE A 13 0.70 6.77 2.05
C PHE A 13 -0.67 6.62 2.71
N ARG A 14 -1.73 6.50 1.92
CA ARG A 14 -3.09 6.29 2.43
C ARG A 14 -3.24 4.88 3.01
N ILE A 15 -2.75 3.86 2.30
CA ILE A 15 -2.73 2.48 2.78
C ILE A 15 -1.90 2.36 4.07
N LEU A 16 -0.70 2.95 4.08
CA LEU A 16 0.14 2.99 5.29
C LEU A 16 -0.59 3.63 6.48
N ASN A 17 -1.31 4.72 6.25
CA ASN A 17 -2.07 5.39 7.29
C ASN A 17 -3.23 4.52 7.81
N TYR A 18 -3.93 3.78 6.94
CA TYR A 18 -4.98 2.86 7.35
C TYR A 18 -4.42 1.72 8.20
N ASP A 19 -3.37 1.04 7.73
CA ASP A 19 -2.77 -0.08 8.44
C ASP A 19 -2.22 0.38 9.81
N ALA A 20 -1.52 1.52 9.85
CA ALA A 20 -1.02 2.10 11.09
C ALA A 20 -2.15 2.44 12.07
N THR A 21 -3.22 3.08 11.59
CA THR A 21 -4.38 3.43 12.43
C THR A 21 -5.03 2.18 13.03
N ILE A 22 -5.16 1.10 12.25
CA ILE A 22 -5.74 -0.16 12.73
C ILE A 22 -4.85 -0.76 13.82
N TYR A 23 -3.52 -0.81 13.63
CA TYR A 23 -2.60 -1.29 14.66
C TYR A 23 -2.64 -0.43 15.93
N ILE A 24 -2.64 0.90 15.79
CA ILE A 24 -2.74 1.83 16.93
C ILE A 24 -4.01 1.53 17.73
N ASN A 25 -5.16 1.40 17.05
CA ASN A 25 -6.43 1.09 17.72
C ASN A 25 -6.41 -0.25 18.47
N GLN A 26 -5.77 -1.28 17.91
CA GLN A 26 -5.65 -2.58 18.59
C GLN A 26 -4.80 -2.47 19.87
N VAL A 27 -3.66 -1.78 19.78
CA VAL A 27 -2.74 -1.57 20.91
C VAL A 27 -3.40 -0.73 22.00
N GLU A 28 -4.04 0.39 21.63
CA GLU A 28 -4.71 1.29 22.58
C GLU A 28 -5.92 0.62 23.26
N SER A 29 -6.62 -0.27 22.56
CA SER A 29 -7.72 -1.06 23.11
C SER A 29 -7.25 -2.18 24.04
N LYS A 30 -5.93 -2.34 24.26
CA LYS A 30 -5.31 -3.44 25.02
C LYS A 30 -5.76 -4.83 24.56
N GLN A 31 -6.11 -4.94 23.28
CA GLN A 31 -6.47 -6.20 22.66
C GLN A 31 -5.20 -6.91 22.18
N GLU A 32 -5.32 -8.21 21.93
CA GLU A 32 -4.28 -8.94 21.21
C GLU A 32 -4.09 -8.31 19.82
N VAL A 33 -2.83 -8.22 19.38
CA VAL A 33 -2.49 -7.60 18.10
C VAL A 33 -2.56 -8.66 17.00
N TYR A 34 -3.50 -8.46 16.08
CA TYR A 34 -3.70 -9.26 14.88
C TYR A 34 -3.05 -8.59 13.65
N PRO A 35 -2.56 -9.39 12.69
CA PRO A 35 -1.97 -8.85 11.48
C PRO A 35 -3.02 -8.09 10.65
N VAL A 36 -2.61 -6.94 10.14
CA VAL A 36 -3.37 -6.11 9.21
C VAL A 36 -2.75 -6.23 7.83
N GLY A 37 -3.60 -6.40 6.81
CA GLY A 37 -3.18 -6.45 5.41
C GLY A 37 -4.15 -5.67 4.55
N SER A 38 -3.59 -4.93 3.58
CA SER A 38 -4.32 -4.08 2.66
C SER A 38 -4.00 -4.43 1.21
N PHE A 39 -5.01 -4.35 0.35
CA PHE A 39 -4.93 -4.56 -1.10
C PHE A 39 -5.73 -3.48 -1.82
N VAL A 40 -5.24 -3.06 -2.98
CA VAL A 40 -5.92 -2.12 -3.88
C VAL A 40 -6.47 -2.88 -5.08
N PHE A 41 -7.78 -2.76 -5.30
CA PHE A 41 -8.39 -3.23 -6.54
C PHE A 41 -8.35 -2.12 -7.57
N TYR A 42 -7.57 -2.34 -8.62
CA TYR A 42 -7.46 -1.42 -9.74
C TYR A 42 -8.42 -1.84 -10.86
N THR A 43 -9.27 -0.90 -11.26
CA THR A 43 -10.30 -1.09 -12.28
C THR A 43 -10.15 -0.16 -13.47
N GLY A 44 -9.03 0.58 -13.53
CA GLY A 44 -8.76 1.55 -14.58
C GLY A 44 -8.58 0.89 -15.94
N ASP A 45 -8.73 1.72 -16.99
CA ASP A 45 -8.75 1.17 -18.34
C ASP A 45 -7.39 0.74 -18.89
N LYS A 46 -6.34 1.40 -18.41
CA LYS A 46 -4.94 1.17 -18.75
C LYS A 46 -4.33 0.22 -17.72
N GLU A 47 -3.18 -0.38 -18.04
CA GLU A 47 -2.38 -1.12 -17.07
C GLU A 47 -1.91 -0.21 -15.92
N TRP A 48 -1.71 -0.79 -14.73
CA TRP A 48 -1.14 -0.07 -13.61
C TRP A 48 0.28 0.41 -13.92
N LYS A 49 0.59 1.68 -13.62
CA LYS A 49 1.90 2.31 -13.89
C LYS A 49 2.41 3.19 -12.74
N SER A 50 1.72 3.18 -11.61
CA SER A 50 2.14 3.92 -10.43
C SER A 50 3.08 3.08 -9.57
N PRO A 51 3.88 3.70 -8.69
CA PRO A 51 4.71 2.99 -7.73
C PRO A 51 3.94 1.92 -6.94
N GLU A 52 4.56 0.75 -6.76
CA GLU A 52 4.03 -0.35 -5.95
C GLU A 52 4.79 -0.50 -4.62
N THR A 53 5.82 0.30 -4.41
CA THR A 53 6.61 0.30 -3.19
C THR A 53 6.84 1.71 -2.65
N LEU A 54 7.13 1.81 -1.35
CA LEU A 54 7.38 3.10 -0.70
C LEU A 54 8.64 3.72 -1.26
N LYS A 55 9.70 2.95 -1.47
CA LYS A 55 10.96 3.46 -2.00
C LYS A 55 10.82 4.03 -3.41
N GLU A 56 10.03 3.42 -4.29
CA GLU A 56 9.72 3.98 -5.62
C GLU A 56 8.98 5.33 -5.55
N THR A 57 8.22 5.55 -4.48
CA THR A 57 7.46 6.80 -4.27
C THR A 57 8.33 7.92 -3.65
N LEU A 58 9.31 7.55 -2.82
CA LEU A 58 10.18 8.50 -2.12
C LEU A 58 11.23 9.10 -3.06
N LYS A 59 11.47 10.41 -2.94
CA LYS A 59 12.48 11.13 -3.71
C LYS A 59 13.73 11.36 -2.87
N ASN A 60 14.90 11.28 -3.51
CA ASN A 60 16.19 11.67 -2.93
C ASN A 60 16.60 10.86 -1.68
N ILE A 61 16.38 9.55 -1.64
CA ILE A 61 16.93 8.69 -0.59
C ILE A 61 18.47 8.63 -0.76
N PRO A 62 19.26 9.04 0.25
CA PRO A 62 20.71 8.84 0.20
C PRO A 62 21.04 7.34 0.20
N PRO A 63 22.00 6.87 -0.62
CA PRO A 63 22.35 5.44 -0.70
C PRO A 63 22.72 4.82 0.65
N GLU A 64 23.38 5.59 1.52
CA GLU A 64 23.73 5.17 2.88
C GLU A 64 22.53 4.95 3.79
N MET A 65 21.38 5.58 3.49
CA MET A 65 20.14 5.48 4.26
C MET A 65 19.21 4.39 3.74
N GLU A 66 19.39 3.94 2.50
CA GLU A 66 18.51 2.97 1.83
C GLU A 66 18.26 1.67 2.64
N PRO A 67 19.26 1.08 3.33
CA PRO A 67 19.05 -0.12 4.14
C PRO A 67 18.17 0.10 5.38
N TYR A 68 18.04 1.34 5.84
CA TYR A 68 17.32 1.70 7.07
C TYR A 68 15.87 2.13 6.81
N ILE A 69 15.50 2.29 5.55
CA ILE A 69 14.14 2.65 5.15
C ILE A 69 13.37 1.38 4.83
N ASN A 70 12.28 1.14 5.56
CA ASN A 70 11.35 0.05 5.28
C ASN A 70 10.70 0.26 3.92
N ASP A 71 10.80 -0.75 3.05
CA ASP A 71 10.18 -0.72 1.74
C ASP A 71 8.82 -1.40 1.75
N TRP A 72 7.81 -0.66 2.19
CA TRP A 72 6.44 -1.14 2.25
C TRP A 72 5.89 -1.35 0.86
N ARG A 73 5.21 -2.48 0.65
CA ARG A 73 4.57 -2.80 -0.62
C ARG A 73 3.12 -2.35 -0.63
N LEU A 74 2.65 -1.96 -1.80
CA LEU A 74 1.26 -1.72 -2.14
C LEU A 74 0.78 -2.90 -3.00
N PRO A 75 0.08 -3.89 -2.42
CA PRO A 75 -0.43 -5.00 -3.20
C PRO A 75 -1.57 -4.52 -4.11
N VAL A 76 -1.27 -4.36 -5.40
CA VAL A 76 -2.26 -3.99 -6.42
C VAL A 76 -2.77 -5.25 -7.09
N VAL A 77 -4.09 -5.35 -7.19
CA VAL A 77 -4.79 -6.43 -7.88
C VAL A 77 -5.56 -5.82 -9.04
N GLU A 78 -5.11 -6.10 -10.26
CA GLU A 78 -5.77 -5.63 -11.48
C GLU A 78 -6.94 -6.56 -11.83
N LEU A 79 -8.17 -6.06 -11.72
CA LEU A 79 -9.36 -6.90 -11.95
C LEU A 79 -9.46 -7.39 -13.40
N LYS A 80 -8.90 -6.66 -14.37
CA LYS A 80 -8.90 -7.06 -15.78
C LYS A 80 -8.11 -8.33 -16.04
N THR A 81 -7.11 -8.63 -15.21
CA THR A 81 -6.24 -9.81 -15.35
C THR A 81 -6.59 -10.91 -14.35
N MET A 82 -7.56 -10.68 -13.46
CA MET A 82 -8.05 -11.70 -12.54
C MET A 82 -8.94 -12.69 -13.30
N ASP A 83 -8.49 -13.94 -13.39
CA ASP A 83 -9.30 -15.05 -13.85
C ASP A 83 -10.33 -15.38 -12.75
N ALA A 84 -11.61 -15.09 -13.01
CA ALA A 84 -12.71 -15.39 -12.11
C ALA A 84 -13.03 -16.88 -12.19
N ARG A 85 -12.22 -17.71 -11.54
CA ARG A 85 -12.46 -19.15 -11.39
C ARG A 85 -13.28 -19.46 -10.15
#